data_AF-A0AAT9IHA7-F1
#
_entry.id   AF-A0AAT9IHA7-F1
#
_cell.length_a   1.000
_cell.length_b   1.000
_cell.length_c   1.000
_cell.angle_alpha   90.00
_cell.angle_beta   90.00
_cell.angle_gamma   90.00
#
_symmetry.space_group_name_H-M   'P 1'
#
loop_
_entity.id
_entity.type
_entity.pdbx_description
1 polymer ?
#
loop_
_entity_poly.entity_id
_entity_poly.type
_entity_poly.pdbx_seq_one_letter_code
_entity_poly.pdbx_strand_id
1 'polypeptide(L)'
;MDIFDTYKILGSAVESQEYSMNFYAKKMSNIEHCSYKRENNNLYKQKNAVFKFSPIKNDNSCKIGGVKLKIEENKVDDGFVSKSLKNNKFSNEKYNSMSDLDFINNYIGFIESSNQYKIDLSMLNSNKSIILNTLSIIEK
;
A
#
# COMPACT_ATOMS: atom_id res chain seq x y z
N MET A 1 -9.11 22.96 -14.93
CA MET A 1 -9.22 21.82 -14.02
C MET A 1 -10.68 21.68 -13.71
N ASP A 2 -11.29 20.57 -14.11
CA ASP A 2 -12.75 20.37 -14.04
C ASP A 2 -13.17 19.67 -12.73
N ILE A 3 -14.42 19.85 -12.30
CA ILE A 3 -15.02 19.12 -11.17
C ILE A 3 -14.97 17.60 -11.43
N PHE A 4 -15.13 17.19 -12.70
CA PHE A 4 -15.02 15.80 -13.13
C PHE A 4 -13.58 15.28 -13.07
N ASP A 5 -12.58 16.11 -13.36
CA ASP A 5 -11.17 15.73 -13.20
C ASP A 5 -10.86 15.50 -11.72
N THR A 6 -11.37 16.36 -10.83
CA THR A 6 -11.21 16.22 -9.38
C THR A 6 -11.87 14.94 -8.87
N TYR A 7 -13.05 14.61 -9.37
CA TYR A 7 -13.73 13.34 -9.07
C TYR A 7 -12.90 12.12 -9.50
N LYS A 8 -12.31 12.15 -10.70
CA LYS A 8 -11.41 11.08 -11.19
C LYS A 8 -10.15 10.93 -10.35
N ILE A 9 -9.53 12.04 -9.94
CA ILE A 9 -8.35 12.04 -9.06
C ILE A 9 -8.70 11.39 -7.72
N LEU A 10 -9.80 11.81 -7.10
CA LEU A 10 -10.26 11.22 -5.83
C LEU A 10 -10.59 9.73 -5.98
N GLY A 11 -11.23 9.32 -7.08
CA GLY A 11 -11.48 7.91 -7.35
C GLY A 11 -10.19 7.08 -7.39
N SER A 12 -9.15 7.58 -8.07
CA SER A 12 -7.84 6.92 -8.12
C SER A 12 -7.12 6.89 -6.76
N ALA A 13 -7.35 7.90 -5.92
CA ALA A 13 -6.79 7.94 -4.57
C ALA A 13 -7.45 6.88 -3.68
N VAL A 14 -8.78 6.79 -3.68
CA VAL A 14 -9.55 5.77 -2.94
C VAL A 14 -9.10 4.36 -3.35
N GLU A 15 -9.02 4.08 -4.65
CA GLU A 15 -8.59 2.78 -5.17
C GLU A 15 -7.14 2.46 -4.74
N SER A 16 -6.23 3.44 -4.82
CA SER A 16 -4.84 3.28 -4.40
C SER A 16 -4.70 3.00 -2.91
N GLN A 17 -5.52 3.64 -2.06
CA GLN A 17 -5.52 3.40 -0.63
C GLN A 17 -6.09 2.02 -0.27
N GLU A 18 -7.11 1.54 -1.00
CA GLU A 18 -7.61 0.18 -0.85
C GLU A 18 -6.52 -0.86 -1.14
N TYR A 19 -5.78 -0.70 -2.24
CA TYR A 19 -4.64 -1.56 -2.53
C TYR A 19 -3.55 -1.47 -1.46
N SER A 20 -3.30 -0.27 -0.90
CA SER A 20 -2.33 -0.07 0.18
C SER A 20 -2.74 -0.84 1.44
N MET A 21 -4.01 -0.75 1.83
CA MET A 21 -4.57 -1.53 2.95
C MET A 21 -4.42 -3.04 2.73
N ASN A 22 -4.79 -3.53 1.55
CA ASN A 22 -4.65 -4.95 1.21
C ASN A 22 -3.17 -5.39 1.25
N PHE A 23 -2.27 -4.55 0.77
CA PHE A 23 -0.84 -4.80 0.83
C PHE A 23 -0.31 -4.95 2.25
N TYR A 24 -0.69 -4.06 3.17
CA TYR A 24 -0.31 -4.18 4.59
C TYR A 24 -0.96 -5.40 5.25
N ALA A 25 -2.23 -5.69 4.97
CA ALA A 25 -2.91 -6.88 5.48
C ALA A 25 -2.22 -8.18 5.02
N LYS A 26 -1.82 -8.26 3.75
CA LYS A 26 -1.10 -9.41 3.18
C LYS A 26 0.32 -9.55 3.73
N LYS A 27 0.99 -8.44 4.04
CA LYS A 27 2.25 -8.48 4.78
C LYS A 27 2.03 -9.05 6.18
N MET A 28 1.01 -8.55 6.88
CA MET A 28 0.70 -8.97 8.24
C MET A 28 0.34 -10.45 8.32
N SER A 29 -0.40 -11.00 7.34
CA SER A 29 -0.69 -12.44 7.28
C SER A 29 0.55 -13.32 7.12
N ASN A 30 1.63 -12.76 6.57
CA ASN A 30 2.87 -13.48 6.32
C ASN A 30 3.92 -13.28 7.43
N ILE A 31 3.60 -12.60 8.52
CA ILE A 31 4.52 -12.35 9.65
C ILE A 31 4.87 -13.65 10.39
N GLU A 32 3.93 -14.58 10.48
CA GLU A 32 4.13 -15.85 11.20
C GLU A 32 4.74 -16.95 10.31
N HIS A 33 5.15 -16.62 9.07
CA HIS A 33 5.70 -17.59 8.15
C HIS A 33 7.15 -17.97 8.54
N CYS A 34 7.28 -18.99 9.38
CA CYS A 34 8.53 -19.68 9.67
C CYS A 34 8.83 -20.69 8.55
N SER A 35 9.84 -20.47 7.72
CA SER A 35 10.23 -21.47 6.72
C SER A 35 11.13 -22.54 7.35
N TYR A 36 10.56 -23.70 7.64
CA TYR A 36 11.29 -24.86 8.19
C TYR A 36 11.89 -25.72 7.06
N LYS A 37 12.69 -25.16 6.13
CA LYS A 37 13.53 -25.93 5.17
C LYS A 37 14.35 -25.01 4.26
N ARG A 38 15.63 -25.33 4.13
CA ARG A 38 16.65 -24.63 3.32
C ARG A 38 16.53 -24.84 1.80
N GLU A 39 15.59 -25.64 1.31
CA GLU A 39 15.61 -26.06 -0.11
C GLU A 39 14.96 -25.08 -1.08
N ASN A 40 14.12 -24.15 -0.63
CA ASN A 40 13.68 -23.02 -1.44
C ASN A 40 13.62 -21.79 -0.53
N ASN A 41 14.52 -20.84 -0.75
CA ASN A 41 14.62 -19.53 -0.08
C ASN A 41 13.38 -18.63 -0.37
N ASN A 42 12.17 -19.14 -0.15
CA ASN A 42 10.91 -18.43 -0.31
C ASN A 42 10.58 -17.61 0.94
N LEU A 43 11.58 -16.97 1.53
CA LEU A 43 11.35 -15.98 2.58
C LEU A 43 10.71 -14.75 1.94
N TYR A 44 9.57 -14.32 2.49
CA TYR A 44 8.87 -13.16 1.98
C TYR A 44 9.72 -11.91 2.21
N LYS A 45 10.35 -11.40 1.14
CA LYS A 45 11.18 -10.20 1.19
C LYS A 45 10.32 -8.97 1.44
N GLN A 46 10.88 -8.00 2.16
CA GLN A 46 10.21 -6.72 2.41
C GLN A 46 9.95 -6.02 1.07
N LYS A 47 8.67 -5.79 0.76
CA LYS A 47 8.23 -4.94 -0.36
C LYS A 47 7.74 -3.62 0.19
N ASN A 48 7.79 -2.53 -0.55
CA ASN A 48 7.23 -1.24 -0.15
C ASN A 48 6.12 -0.82 -1.10
N ALA A 49 5.08 -0.21 -0.54
CA ALA A 49 4.01 0.44 -1.26
C ALA A 49 4.48 1.86 -1.63
N VAL A 50 4.60 2.14 -2.92
CA VAL A 50 5.01 3.46 -3.44
C VAL A 50 3.89 4.01 -4.32
N PHE A 51 3.36 5.16 -3.93
CA PHE A 51 2.38 5.87 -4.74
C PHE A 51 3.06 6.54 -5.94
N LYS A 52 2.51 6.35 -7.13
CA LYS A 52 2.99 6.96 -8.37
C LYS A 52 1.93 7.82 -8.99
N PHE A 53 2.38 8.90 -9.60
CA PHE A 53 1.54 9.78 -10.40
C PHE A 53 0.98 9.02 -11.60
N SER A 54 -0.34 9.12 -11.79
CA SER A 54 -1.07 8.53 -12.90
C SER A 54 -1.76 9.65 -13.70
N PRO A 55 -1.25 10.05 -14.88
CA PRO A 55 -1.84 11.15 -15.63
C PRO A 55 -3.27 10.84 -16.09
N ILE A 56 -4.16 11.84 -16.07
CA ILE A 56 -5.58 11.68 -16.49
C ILE A 56 -5.72 11.59 -18.02
N LYS A 57 -4.77 12.17 -18.76
CA LYS A 57 -4.70 12.11 -20.22
C LYS A 57 -3.38 11.44 -20.62
N ASN A 58 -3.42 10.68 -21.71
CA ASN A 58 -2.28 9.91 -22.23
C ASN A 58 -1.15 10.76 -22.84
N ASP A 59 -1.15 12.07 -22.58
CA ASP A 59 -0.09 12.97 -22.98
C ASP A 59 0.92 13.12 -21.84
N ASN A 60 2.18 12.82 -22.14
CA ASN A 60 3.32 12.94 -21.22
C ASN A 60 3.55 14.39 -20.72
N SER A 61 2.80 15.37 -21.23
CA SER A 61 2.82 16.78 -20.81
C SER A 61 1.78 17.12 -19.73
N CYS A 62 0.86 16.20 -19.40
CA CYS A 62 -0.21 16.47 -18.46
C CYS A 62 0.31 16.48 -17.01
N LYS A 63 0.39 17.67 -16.41
CA LYS A 63 0.79 17.88 -15.00
C LYS A 63 -0.31 17.56 -13.99
N ILE A 64 -1.49 17.14 -14.46
CA ILE A 64 -2.67 16.82 -13.65
C ILE A 64 -2.95 15.32 -13.79
N GLY A 65 -3.02 14.64 -12.65
CA GLY A 65 -3.10 13.19 -12.62
C GLY A 65 -3.56 12.68 -11.27
N GLY A 66 -4.14 11.50 -11.30
CA GLY A 66 -4.46 10.71 -10.13
C GLY A 66 -3.23 10.01 -9.54
N VAL A 67 -3.51 9.07 -8.65
CA VAL A 67 -2.49 8.26 -7.98
C VAL A 67 -2.72 6.80 -8.32
N LYS A 68 -1.64 6.05 -8.47
CA LYS A 68 -1.66 4.59 -8.57
C LYS A 68 -0.64 3.99 -7.62
N LEU A 69 -1.03 2.92 -6.93
CA LEU A 69 -0.09 2.16 -6.12
C LEU A 69 0.85 1.32 -7.00
N LYS A 70 2.16 1.44 -6.76
CA LYS A 70 3.17 0.51 -7.29
C LYS A 70 3.87 -0.18 -6.13
N ILE A 71 3.92 -1.51 -6.18
CA ILE A 71 4.68 -2.30 -5.21
C ILE A 71 6.11 -2.39 -5.74
N GLU A 72 7.07 -1.93 -4.95
CA GLU A 72 8.50 -2.06 -5.27
C GLU A 72 9.16 -2.97 -4.24
N GLU A 73 10.07 -3.83 -4.69
CA GLU A 73 10.84 -4.68 -3.78
C GLU A 73 11.90 -3.82 -3.08
N ASN A 74 11.99 -3.93 -1.76
CA ASN A 74 12.92 -3.11 -1.00
C ASN A 74 14.34 -3.61 -1.30
N LYS A 75 15.22 -2.74 -1.82
CA LYS A 75 16.65 -3.02 -2.04
C LYS A 75 17.48 -2.81 -0.77
N VAL A 76 16.87 -2.94 0.41
CA VAL A 76 17.62 -2.84 1.66
C VAL A 76 18.38 -4.14 1.82
N ASP A 77 19.70 -4.01 1.93
CA ASP A 77 20.66 -5.10 2.08
C ASP A 77 20.15 -6.20 3.01
N ASP A 78 20.46 -7.45 2.66
CA ASP A 78 20.29 -8.68 3.46
C ASP A 78 20.97 -8.61 4.86
N GLY A 79 21.41 -7.44 5.32
CA GLY A 79 22.21 -7.19 6.52
C GLY A 79 21.45 -7.11 7.84
N PHE A 80 20.11 -7.00 7.85
CA PHE A 80 19.34 -7.13 9.11
C PHE A 80 19.09 -8.60 9.50
N VAL A 81 19.20 -9.52 8.55
CA VAL A 81 18.94 -10.96 8.73
C VAL A 81 20.05 -11.66 9.53
N SER A 82 21.26 -11.08 9.67
CA SER A 82 22.38 -11.81 10.29
C SER A 82 22.58 -11.61 11.79
N LYS A 83 21.82 -10.72 12.47
CA LYS A 83 22.22 -10.23 13.81
C LYS A 83 21.47 -10.79 15.02
N SER A 84 20.46 -11.63 14.88
CA SER A 84 19.70 -12.14 16.05
C SER A 84 19.45 -13.65 16.09
N LEU A 85 20.46 -14.47 15.80
CA LEU A 85 20.39 -15.92 16.05
C LEU A 85 21.65 -16.46 16.75
N LYS A 86 22.35 -15.64 17.54
CA LYS A 86 23.54 -16.14 18.27
C LYS A 86 23.23 -16.80 19.62
N ASN A 87 22.09 -16.52 20.26
CA ASN A 87 21.81 -17.01 21.61
C ASN A 87 20.39 -17.61 21.77
N ASN A 88 20.03 -18.60 20.95
CA ASN A 88 18.85 -19.41 21.24
C ASN A 88 19.28 -20.84 21.59
N LYS A 89 18.92 -21.31 22.79
CA LYS A 89 19.34 -22.60 23.38
C LYS A 89 18.79 -23.84 22.63
N PHE A 90 18.09 -23.63 21.52
CA PHE A 90 17.59 -24.66 20.61
C PHE A 90 18.50 -24.85 19.38
N SER A 91 19.78 -24.52 19.49
CA SER A 91 20.76 -24.71 18.41
C SER A 91 21.24 -26.17 18.30
N ASN A 92 20.29 -27.11 18.18
CA ASN A 92 20.54 -28.39 17.53
C ASN A 92 19.59 -28.48 16.34
N GLU A 93 20.18 -28.34 15.15
CA GLU A 93 19.61 -28.58 13.82
C GLU A 93 18.65 -27.53 13.24
N LYS A 94 19.06 -27.04 12.06
CA LYS A 94 18.29 -26.32 11.03
C LYS A 94 17.95 -24.86 11.35
N TYR A 95 18.70 -23.98 10.69
CA TYR A 95 18.46 -22.55 10.53
C TYR A 95 16.97 -22.23 10.32
N ASN A 96 16.29 -21.78 11.38
CA ASN A 96 14.97 -21.18 11.26
C ASN A 96 15.16 -19.74 10.76
N SER A 97 14.97 -19.53 9.47
CA SER A 97 14.84 -18.19 8.91
C SER A 97 13.45 -17.66 9.21
N MET A 98 13.37 -16.63 10.05
CA MET A 98 12.16 -15.87 10.33
C MET A 98 11.99 -14.75 9.30
N SER A 99 10.75 -14.42 8.91
CA SER A 99 10.49 -13.28 8.02
C SER A 99 10.91 -11.96 8.66
N ASP A 100 11.62 -11.10 7.93
CA ASP A 100 12.06 -9.76 8.35
C ASP A 100 10.93 -8.71 8.27
N LEU A 101 9.75 -9.06 8.78
CA LEU A 101 8.55 -8.24 8.74
C LEU A 101 8.21 -7.71 10.13
N ASP A 102 8.23 -6.38 10.28
CA ASP A 102 7.84 -5.70 11.51
C ASP A 102 6.32 -5.51 11.57
N PHE A 103 5.65 -6.19 12.52
CA PHE A 103 4.21 -6.08 12.72
C PHE A 103 3.76 -4.65 13.03
N ILE A 104 4.48 -3.96 13.91
CA ILE A 104 4.06 -2.65 14.44
C ILE A 104 4.08 -1.63 13.31
N ASN A 105 5.18 -1.58 12.55
CA ASN A 105 5.33 -0.65 11.43
C ASN A 105 4.32 -0.93 10.31
N ASN A 106 4.03 -2.19 9.99
CA ASN A 106 3.03 -2.53 8.98
C ASN A 106 1.60 -2.22 9.45
N TYR A 107 1.30 -2.39 10.73
CA TYR A 107 0.00 -2.03 11.30
C TYR A 107 -0.23 -0.51 11.32
N ILE A 108 0.80 0.28 11.65
CA ILE A 108 0.75 1.74 11.54
C ILE A 108 0.45 2.16 10.09
N GLY A 109 1.16 1.60 9.12
CA GLY A 109 0.90 1.88 7.70
C GLY A 109 -0.52 1.47 7.25
N PHE A 110 -1.06 0.38 7.80
CA PHE A 110 -2.46 -0.01 7.59
C PHE A 110 -3.44 1.01 8.17
N ILE A 111 -3.22 1.49 9.40
CA ILE A 111 -4.06 2.51 10.04
C ILE A 111 -4.03 3.82 9.25
N GLU A 112 -2.84 4.27 8.84
CA GLU A 112 -2.68 5.47 8.02
C GLU A 112 -3.46 5.35 6.70
N SER A 113 -3.30 4.23 5.99
CA SER A 113 -4.03 3.97 4.74
C SER A 113 -5.55 3.91 4.97
N SER A 114 -6.00 3.31 6.08
CA SER A 114 -7.42 3.23 6.45
C SER A 114 -8.03 4.59 6.78
N ASN A 115 -7.30 5.44 7.50
CA ASN A 115 -7.73 6.79 7.80
C ASN A 115 -7.78 7.65 6.53
N GLN A 116 -6.77 7.53 5.66
CA GLN A 116 -6.77 8.25 4.39
C GLN A 116 -7.91 7.79 3.48
N TYR A 117 -8.18 6.48 3.39
CA TYR A 117 -9.32 5.93 2.66
C TYR A 117 -10.66 6.54 3.12
N LYS A 118 -10.87 6.68 4.44
CA LYS A 118 -12.09 7.32 4.99
C LYS A 118 -12.20 8.79 4.58
N ILE A 119 -11.08 9.53 4.62
CA ILE A 119 -11.04 10.93 4.23
C ILE A 119 -11.35 11.07 2.73
N ASP A 120 -10.68 10.29 1.88
CA ASP A 120 -10.84 10.34 0.43
C ASP A 120 -12.27 9.95 0.01
N LEU A 121 -12.88 8.96 0.67
CA LEU A 121 -14.27 8.57 0.43
C LEU A 121 -15.26 9.70 0.80
N SER A 122 -15.02 10.39 1.91
CA SER A 122 -15.83 11.55 2.32
C SER A 122 -15.73 12.69 1.30
N MET A 123 -14.52 12.97 0.81
CA MET A 123 -14.29 13.97 -0.23
C MET A 123 -14.95 13.57 -1.56
N LEU A 124 -14.87 12.30 -1.96
CA LEU A 124 -15.51 11.77 -3.16
C LEU A 124 -17.03 11.96 -3.11
N ASN A 125 -17.65 11.63 -1.97
CA ASN A 125 -19.08 11.81 -1.76
C ASN A 125 -19.49 13.29 -1.76
N SER A 126 -18.68 14.16 -1.16
CA SER A 126 -18.91 15.61 -1.18
C SER A 126 -18.89 16.16 -2.61
N ASN A 127 -17.91 15.75 -3.41
CA ASN A 127 -17.84 16.14 -4.82
C ASN A 127 -18.99 15.58 -5.65
N LYS A 128 -19.42 14.34 -5.40
CA LYS A 128 -20.61 13.77 -6.05
C LYS A 128 -21.85 14.62 -5.77
N SER A 129 -22.05 15.05 -4.52
CA SER A 129 -23.16 15.92 -4.16
C SER A 129 -23.10 17.28 -4.86
N ILE A 130 -21.91 17.87 -4.99
CA ILE A 130 -21.72 19.12 -5.75
C ILE A 130 -22.08 18.94 -7.23
N ILE A 131 -21.63 17.86 -7.86
CA ILE A 131 -21.96 17.54 -9.26
C ILE A 131 -23.47 17.39 -9.44
N LEU A 132 -24.15 16.64 -8.57
CA LEU A 132 -25.60 16.45 -8.65
C LEU A 132 -26.38 17.75 -8.42
N ASN A 133 -25.96 18.56 -7.44
CA ASN A 133 -26.59 19.84 -7.17
C ASN A 133 -26.41 20.83 -8.33
N THR A 134 -25.23 20.85 -8.95
CA THR A 134 -24.98 21.71 -10.12
C THR A 134 -25.78 21.25 -11.34
N LEU A 135 -25.88 19.95 -11.60
CA LEU A 135 -26.71 19.40 -12.68
C LEU A 135 -28.20 19.73 -12.47
N SER A 136 -28.72 19.57 -11.26
CA SER A 136 -30.14 19.87 -10.97
C SER A 136 -30.50 21.36 -11.05
N ILE A 137 -29.53 22.26 -10.88
CA ILE A 137 -29.72 23.70 -11.13
C ILE A 137 -29.80 24.00 -12.63
N ILE A 138 -29.07 23.26 -13.47
CA ILE A 138 -29.04 23.47 -14.93
C ILE A 138 -30.30 22.92 -15.62
N GLU A 139 -30.92 21.87 -15.07
CA GLU A 139 -32.16 21.29 -15.60
C GLU A 139 -33.44 22.09 -15.29
N LYS A 140 -33.34 23.18 -14.51
CA LYS A 140 -34.43 24.13 -14.22
C LYS A 140 -34.33 25.38 -15.08
#